data_AF-A0A8G1DQM4-F1
#
_entry.id   AF-A0A8G1DQM4-F1
#
_cell.length_a   1.000
_cell.length_b   1.000
_cell.length_c   1.000
_cell.angle_alpha   90.00
_cell.angle_beta   90.00
_cell.angle_gamma   90.00
#
_symmetry.space_group_name_H-M   'P 1'
#
loop_
_entity.id
_entity.type
_entity.pdbx_description
1 polymer ?
#
loop_
_entity_poly.entity_id
_entity_poly.type
_entity_poly.pdbx_seq_one_letter_code
_entity_poly.pdbx_strand_id
1 'polypeptide(L)'
;QAIANNMKFHNPSVRIKYVTSENFMNDFVNSIKSGTQEEFRREYRDLDALLVDDIQLFASKGETQTEFFNTFNVLYDNKKQIVLTS
;
A
#
# COMPACT_ATOMS: atom_id res chain seq x y z
N GLN A 1 6.54 11.81 -7.50
CA GLN A 1 6.22 11.36 -8.87
C GLN A 1 7.44 10.94 -9.72
N ALA A 2 8.64 11.51 -9.55
CA ALA A 2 9.82 11.14 -10.37
C ALA A 2 10.29 9.67 -10.26
N ILE A 3 10.19 9.08 -9.06
CA ILE A 3 10.57 7.68 -8.79
C ILE A 3 9.73 6.69 -9.61
N ALA A 4 8.42 6.92 -9.68
CA ALA A 4 7.49 6.03 -10.40
C ALA A 4 7.75 6.01 -11.91
N ASN A 5 8.08 7.16 -12.50
CA ASN A 5 8.43 7.24 -13.92
C ASN A 5 9.76 6.56 -14.23
N ASN A 6 10.76 6.67 -13.36
CA ASN A 6 12.05 6.03 -13.55
C ASN A 6 11.96 4.49 -13.46
N MET A 7 11.13 3.97 -12.53
CA MET A 7 10.87 2.54 -12.43
C MET A 7 10.15 1.99 -13.66
N LYS A 8 9.13 2.69 -14.17
CA LYS A 8 8.42 2.28 -15.40
C LYS A 8 9.31 2.30 -16.64
N PHE A 9 10.28 3.20 -16.69
CA PHE A 9 11.24 3.28 -17.79
C PHE A 9 12.17 2.05 -17.84
N HIS A 10 12.64 1.58 -16.67
CA HIS A 10 13.50 0.39 -16.57
C HIS A 10 12.74 -0.93 -16.66
N ASN A 11 11.49 -0.96 -16.20
CA ASN A 11 10.67 -2.16 -16.27
C ASN A 11 9.20 -1.78 -16.53
N PRO A 12 8.70 -1.89 -17.77
CA PRO A 12 7.34 -1.42 -18.11
C PRO A 12 6.23 -2.22 -17.43
N SER A 13 6.54 -3.43 -16.94
CA SER A 13 5.62 -4.27 -16.15
C SER A 13 5.59 -3.95 -14.65
N VAL A 14 6.33 -2.92 -14.20
CA VAL A 14 6.42 -2.56 -12.78
C VAL A 14 5.06 -2.15 -12.22
N ARG A 15 4.68 -2.76 -11.09
CA ARG A 15 3.41 -2.50 -10.41
C ARG A 15 3.61 -1.43 -9.34
N ILE A 16 3.13 -0.22 -9.61
CA ILE A 16 3.27 0.92 -8.70
C ILE A 16 1.88 1.43 -8.32
N LYS A 17 1.61 1.54 -7.02
CA LYS A 17 0.37 2.13 -6.51
C LYS A 17 0.66 3.35 -5.66
N TYR A 18 -0.09 4.41 -5.89
CA TYR A 18 -0.17 5.57 -5.02
C TYR A 18 -1.54 5.56 -4.35
N VAL A 19 -1.57 5.73 -3.03
CA VAL A 19 -2.79 5.69 -2.24
C VAL A 19 -2.65 6.65 -1.06
N THR A 20 -3.74 7.26 -0.62
CA THR A 20 -3.77 7.97 0.66
C THR A 20 -4.01 6.98 1.77
N SER A 21 -3.57 7.33 2.97
CA SER A 21 -3.81 6.54 4.18
C SER A 21 -5.28 6.22 4.39
N GLU A 22 -6.16 7.20 4.17
CA GLU A 22 -7.62 7.01 4.28
C GLU A 22 -8.19 6.04 3.24
N ASN A 23 -7.74 6.11 1.99
CA ASN A 23 -8.21 5.20 0.94
C ASN A 23 -7.79 3.76 1.20
N PHE A 24 -6.53 3.54 1.61
CA PHE A 24 -6.06 2.20 2.00
C PHE A 24 -6.94 1.60 3.09
N MET A 25 -7.28 2.42 4.09
CA MET A 25 -8.14 2.02 5.18
C MET A 25 -9.56 1.70 4.74
N ASN A 26 -10.15 2.53 3.88
CA ASN A 26 -11.48 2.28 3.34
C ASN A 26 -11.51 0.99 2.53
N ASP A 27 -10.52 0.76 1.67
CA ASP A 27 -10.38 -0.50 0.91
C ASP A 27 -10.25 -1.70 1.85
N PHE A 28 -9.44 -1.59 2.91
CA PHE A 28 -9.29 -2.67 3.87
C PHE A 28 -10.61 -2.98 4.60
N VAL A 29 -11.27 -1.97 5.14
CA VAL A 29 -12.57 -2.12 5.82
C VAL A 29 -13.62 -2.69 4.87
N ASN A 30 -13.64 -2.24 3.63
CA ASN A 30 -14.56 -2.75 2.62
C ASN A 30 -14.27 -4.21 2.28
N SER A 31 -12.99 -4.61 2.22
CA SER A 31 -12.59 -5.99 1.99
C SER A 31 -13.00 -6.92 3.14
N ILE A 32 -12.95 -6.45 4.39
CA ILE A 32 -13.48 -7.19 5.54
C ILE A 32 -14.99 -7.37 5.39
N LYS A 33 -15.72 -6.28 5.11
CA LYS A 33 -17.18 -6.30 4.98
C LYS A 33 -17.66 -7.20 3.83
N SER A 34 -16.92 -7.21 2.73
CA SER A 34 -17.27 -7.95 1.51
C SER A 34 -16.69 -9.37 1.48
N GLY A 35 -15.83 -9.73 2.44
CA GLY A 35 -15.12 -11.01 2.45
C GLY A 35 -14.01 -11.14 1.40
N THR A 36 -13.58 -10.04 0.79
CA THR A 36 -12.61 -9.98 -0.33
C THR A 36 -11.19 -9.62 0.13
N GLN A 37 -10.83 -10.04 1.34
CA GLN A 37 -9.53 -9.72 1.96
C GLN A 37 -8.34 -10.26 1.16
N GLU A 38 -8.50 -11.38 0.44
CA GLU A 38 -7.43 -11.94 -0.39
C GLU A 38 -7.13 -11.05 -1.60
N GLU A 39 -8.15 -10.47 -2.22
CA GLU A 39 -8.02 -9.53 -3.33
C GLU A 39 -7.32 -8.25 -2.88
N PHE A 40 -7.71 -7.71 -1.72
CA PHE A 40 -7.02 -6.59 -1.09
C PHE A 40 -5.53 -6.88 -0.88
N ARG A 41 -5.18 -8.06 -0.33
CA ARG A 41 -3.77 -8.45 -0.14
C ARG A 41 -3.04 -8.54 -1.47
N ARG A 42 -3.62 -9.11 -2.53
CA ARG A 42 -2.97 -9.16 -3.85
C ARG A 42 -2.75 -7.77 -4.43
N GLU A 43 -3.72 -6.89 -4.26
CA GLU A 43 -3.63 -5.54 -4.81
C GLU A 43 -2.54 -4.70 -4.14
N TYR A 44 -2.35 -4.86 -2.83
CA TYR A 44 -1.42 -4.06 -2.05
C TYR A 44 -0.07 -4.75 -1.75
N ARG A 45 0.04 -6.09 -1.80
CA ARG A 45 1.29 -6.83 -1.50
C ARG A 45 2.03 -7.32 -2.74
N ASP A 46 1.37 -7.41 -3.90
CA ASP A 46 2.01 -7.75 -5.19
C ASP A 46 2.46 -6.49 -5.95
N LEU A 47 2.99 -5.51 -5.23
CA LEU A 47 3.47 -4.25 -5.79
C LEU A 47 5.00 -4.22 -5.78
N ASP A 48 5.58 -3.58 -6.78
CA ASP A 48 7.00 -3.26 -6.82
C ASP A 48 7.31 -1.95 -6.11
N ALA A 49 6.34 -1.02 -6.12
CA ALA A 49 6.40 0.16 -5.28
C ALA A 49 5.02 0.58 -4.74
N LEU A 50 5.00 1.01 -3.46
CA LEU A 50 3.84 1.57 -2.79
C LEU A 50 4.17 2.98 -2.29
N LEU A 51 3.38 3.97 -2.71
CA LEU A 51 3.46 5.33 -2.23
C LEU A 51 2.22 5.62 -1.39
N VAL A 52 2.42 5.99 -0.13
CA VAL A 52 1.35 6.27 0.83
C VAL A 52 1.44 7.72 1.27
N ASP A 53 0.36 8.46 1.04
CA ASP A 53 0.24 9.86 1.48
C ASP A 53 -0.53 10.02 2.79
N ASP A 54 -0.29 11.13 3.47
CA ASP A 54 -0.96 11.52 4.72
C ASP A 54 -0.87 10.44 5.82
N ILE A 55 0.30 9.84 6.05
CA ILE A 55 0.48 8.75 7.03
C ILE A 55 0.05 9.12 8.44
N GLN A 56 0.03 10.42 8.77
CA GLN A 56 -0.44 10.94 10.07
C GLN A 56 -1.89 10.55 10.38
N LEU A 57 -2.73 10.32 9.36
CA LEU A 57 -4.12 9.90 9.52
C LEU A 57 -4.27 8.46 10.06
N PHE A 58 -3.22 7.63 9.98
CA PHE A 58 -3.24 6.27 10.52
C PHE A 58 -3.19 6.19 12.05
N ALA A 59 -2.72 7.24 12.74
CA ALA A 59 -2.50 7.21 14.19
C ALA A 59 -3.79 6.97 15.01
N SER A 60 -4.97 7.13 14.40
CA SER A 60 -6.25 7.19 15.11
C SER A 60 -7.07 5.90 15.09
N LYS A 61 -6.64 4.84 14.39
CA LYS A 61 -7.50 3.67 14.09
C LYS A 61 -6.74 2.33 14.20
N GLY A 62 -6.77 1.73 15.39
CA GLY A 62 -5.87 0.64 15.82
C GLY A 62 -5.89 -0.67 15.01
N GLU A 63 -7.05 -1.25 14.69
CA GLU A 63 -7.09 -2.55 13.95
C GLU A 63 -6.59 -2.40 12.51
N THR A 64 -7.02 -1.34 11.84
CA THR A 64 -6.57 -0.97 10.48
C THR A 64 -5.10 -0.59 10.42
N GLN A 65 -4.55 -0.01 11.49
CA GLN A 65 -3.13 0.29 11.61
C GLN A 65 -2.29 -0.99 11.61
N THR A 66 -2.76 -2.04 12.30
CA THR A 66 -2.06 -3.33 12.37
C THR A 66 -1.95 -3.98 11.00
N GLU A 67 -3.02 -4.02 10.20
CA GLU A 67 -2.96 -4.60 8.86
C GLU A 67 -2.13 -3.75 7.89
N PHE A 68 -2.14 -2.42 8.04
CA PHE A 68 -1.22 -1.56 7.30
C PHE A 68 0.23 -1.95 7.57
N PHE A 69 0.63 -2.09 8.84
CA PHE A 69 1.97 -2.54 9.21
C PHE A 69 2.29 -3.94 8.69
N ASN A 70 1.35 -4.88 8.72
CA ASN A 70 1.56 -6.21 8.13
C ASN A 70 1.82 -6.13 6.62
N THR A 71 1.06 -5.32 5.91
CA THR A 71 1.21 -5.11 4.46
C THR A 71 2.54 -4.41 4.16
N PHE A 72 2.89 -3.40 4.93
CA PHE A 72 4.19 -2.72 4.87
C PHE A 72 5.34 -3.71 5.10
N ASN A 73 5.27 -4.55 6.13
CA ASN A 73 6.30 -5.53 6.44
C ASN A 73 6.48 -6.54 5.31
N VAL A 74 5.40 -7.01 4.69
CA VAL A 74 5.49 -7.92 3.54
C VAL A 74 6.19 -7.26 2.35
N LEU A 75 5.86 -6.01 2.04
CA LEU A 75 6.53 -5.28 0.97
C LEU A 75 8.01 -5.02 1.30
N TYR A 76 8.29 -4.66 2.56
CA TYR A 76 9.64 -4.39 3.05
C TYR A 76 10.53 -5.64 2.99
N ASP A 77 10.03 -6.78 3.47
CA ASP A 77 10.74 -8.08 3.46
C ASP A 77 11.04 -8.54 2.03
N ASN A 78 10.09 -8.32 1.11
CA ASN A 78 10.26 -8.56 -0.32
C ASN A 78 11.11 -7.50 -1.04
N LYS A 79 11.75 -6.57 -0.30
CA LYS A 79 12.60 -5.49 -0.81
C LYS A 79 11.91 -4.61 -1.85
N LYS A 80 10.59 -4.43 -1.72
CA LYS A 80 9.80 -3.53 -2.56
C LYS A 80 10.00 -2.09 -2.11
N GLN A 81 9.84 -1.14 -3.03
CA GLN A 81 10.06 0.26 -2.73
C GLN A 81 8.83 0.86 -2.03
N ILE A 82 9.02 1.41 -0.83
CA ILE A 82 7.93 2.06 -0.10
C ILE A 82 8.28 3.53 0.12
N VAL A 83 7.35 4.42 -0.21
CA VAL A 83 7.49 5.86 0.02
C VAL A 83 6.33 6.31 0.89
N LEU A 84 6.64 6.89 2.05
CA LEU A 84 5.65 7.44 2.96
C LEU A 84 5.81 8.96 2.98
N THR A 85 4.73 9.68 2.80
CA THR A 85 4.65 11.12 2.99
C THR A 85 3.75 11.46 4.17
N SER A 86 4.09 12.55 4.86
CA SER A 86 3.45 13.02 6.09
C SER A 86 2.72 14.32 5.86
#